data_AF-A0A833FRV5-F1
#
_entry.id   AF-A0A833FRV5-F1
#
_cell.length_a   1.000
_cell.length_b   1.000
_cell.length_c   1.000
_cell.angle_alpha   90.00
_cell.angle_beta   90.00
_cell.angle_gamma   90.00
#
_symmetry.space_group_name_H-M   'P 1'
#
loop_
_entity.id
_entity.type
_entity.pdbx_description
1 polymer ?
#
loop_
_entity_poly.entity_id
_entity_poly.type
_entity_poly.pdbx_seq_one_letter_code
_entity_poly.pdbx_strand_id
1 'polypeptide(L)'
;MKEFGLIIKLAVAITLIIFFGEWVPEWIQRAFFTISMVMKDTLVFTMPLIVFSLIFACLAGFQKKAPLLILMILLVVICSNFIFVQLGFIAGDFFLPLLGYHASNAVEKVASNLPELQSYFSIPYPHVMGTDTALLIGVTFGLY
;
A
#
# COMPACT_ATOMS: atom_id res chain seq x y z
N MET A 1 -30.04 -6.38 -13.53
CA MET A 1 -29.07 -5.26 -13.46
C MET A 1 -27.70 -5.91 -13.31
N LYS A 2 -26.77 -5.70 -14.25
CA LYS A 2 -25.52 -6.48 -14.32
C LYS A 2 -24.62 -6.14 -13.11
N GLU A 3 -24.27 -7.17 -12.34
CA GLU A 3 -23.22 -7.16 -11.31
C GLU A 3 -21.86 -6.87 -11.99
N PHE A 4 -21.59 -5.61 -12.32
CA PHE A 4 -20.27 -5.21 -12.79
C PHE A 4 -19.26 -5.46 -11.66
N GLY A 5 -18.23 -6.26 -11.95
CA GLY A 5 -17.17 -6.56 -11.00
C GLY A 5 -16.52 -5.31 -10.45
N LEU A 6 -16.11 -5.36 -9.18
CA LEU A 6 -15.51 -4.23 -8.45
C LEU A 6 -14.36 -3.57 -9.22
N ILE A 7 -13.55 -4.38 -9.90
CA ILE A 7 -12.42 -3.94 -10.73
C ILE A 7 -12.87 -3.01 -11.86
N ILE A 8 -13.98 -3.32 -12.54
CA ILE A 8 -14.49 -2.50 -13.64
C ILE A 8 -15.02 -1.17 -13.09
N LYS A 9 -15.72 -1.20 -11.94
CA LYS A 9 -16.21 0.01 -11.27
C LYS A 9 -15.03 0.92 -10.86
N LEU A 10 -13.96 0.34 -10.34
CA LEU A 10 -12.76 1.07 -9.96
C LEU A 10 -12.07 1.69 -11.17
N ALA A 11 -11.90 0.94 -12.26
CA ALA A 11 -11.31 1.45 -13.49
C ALA A 11 -12.12 2.63 -14.06
N VAL A 12 -13.44 2.49 -14.14
CA VAL A 12 -14.33 3.58 -14.60
C VAL A 12 -14.26 4.79 -13.69
N ALA A 13 -14.22 4.59 -12.36
CA ALA A 13 -14.09 5.68 -11.41
C ALA A 13 -12.77 6.45 -11.58
N ILE A 14 -11.64 5.76 -11.73
CA ILE A 14 -10.33 6.39 -11.96
C ILE A 14 -10.33 7.19 -13.27
N THR A 15 -10.85 6.61 -14.35
CA THR A 15 -10.96 7.32 -15.64
C THR A 15 -11.83 8.56 -15.50
N LEU A 16 -12.98 8.47 -14.85
CA LEU A 16 -13.89 9.60 -14.65
C LEU A 16 -13.25 10.71 -13.81
N ILE A 17 -12.51 10.36 -12.75
CA ILE A 17 -11.78 11.32 -11.92
C ILE A 17 -10.70 12.05 -12.72
N ILE A 18 -9.99 11.37 -13.63
CA ILE A 18 -8.97 12.02 -14.47
C ILE A 18 -9.60 13.08 -15.38
N PHE A 19 -10.79 12.83 -15.93
CA PHE A 19 -11.45 13.77 -16.85
C PHE A 19 -12.29 14.85 -16.16
N PHE A 20 -12.91 14.56 -15.02
CA PHE A 20 -13.86 15.45 -14.34
C PHE A 20 -13.37 15.93 -12.96
N GLY A 21 -12.20 15.50 -12.50
CA GLY A 21 -11.68 15.81 -11.17
C GLY A 21 -11.45 17.30 -10.93
N GLU A 22 -11.04 18.04 -11.95
CA GLU A 22 -10.81 19.50 -11.89
C GLU A 22 -12.10 20.31 -11.67
N TRP A 23 -13.27 19.75 -12.01
CA TRP A 23 -14.56 20.43 -11.82
C TRP A 23 -15.13 20.21 -10.41
N VAL A 24 -14.49 19.37 -9.60
CA VAL A 24 -14.93 19.08 -8.24
C VAL A 24 -14.36 20.14 -7.29
N PRO A 25 -15.20 20.83 -6.50
CA PRO A 25 -14.72 21.85 -5.58
C PRO A 25 -13.90 21.23 -4.44
N GLU A 26 -12.93 22.00 -3.94
CA GLU A 26 -11.94 21.55 -2.95
C GLU A 26 -12.56 20.94 -1.69
N TRP A 27 -13.70 21.47 -1.22
CA TRP A 27 -14.38 20.97 -0.03
C TRP A 27 -14.87 19.52 -0.18
N ILE A 28 -15.34 19.13 -1.37
CA ILE A 28 -15.74 17.74 -1.67
C ILE A 28 -14.50 16.84 -1.72
N GLN A 29 -13.45 17.27 -2.41
CA GLN A 29 -12.21 16.50 -2.52
C GLN A 29 -11.61 16.23 -1.12
N ARG A 30 -11.58 17.26 -0.26
CA ARG A 30 -11.10 17.15 1.13
C ARG A 30 -11.96 16.24 1.99
N ALA A 31 -13.27 16.22 1.80
CA ALA A 31 -14.16 15.29 2.51
C ALA A 31 -13.87 13.83 2.15
N PHE A 32 -13.80 13.51 0.84
CA PHE A 32 -13.43 12.17 0.37
C PHE A 32 -12.01 11.77 0.79
N PHE A 33 -11.07 12.70 0.77
CA PHE A 33 -9.71 12.47 1.23
C PHE A 33 -9.65 12.17 2.73
N THR A 34 -10.44 12.89 3.54
CA THR A 34 -10.55 12.64 4.98
C THR A 34 -11.10 11.25 5.28
N ILE A 35 -12.16 10.82 4.58
CA ILE A 35 -12.71 9.46 4.70
C ILE A 35 -11.64 8.42 4.32
N SER A 36 -10.89 8.68 3.24
CA SER A 36 -9.82 7.79 2.79
C SER A 36 -8.70 7.66 3.83
N MET A 37 -8.32 8.78 4.46
CA MET A 37 -7.36 8.78 5.56
C MET A 37 -7.87 7.99 6.77
N VAL A 38 -9.13 8.20 7.19
CA VAL A 38 -9.72 7.44 8.31
C VAL A 38 -9.76 5.93 8.01
N MET A 39 -10.12 5.53 6.79
CA MET A 39 -10.09 4.11 6.39
C MET A 39 -8.65 3.57 6.41
N LYS A 40 -7.69 4.32 5.88
CA LYS A 40 -6.27 3.94 5.89
C LYS A 40 -5.77 3.76 7.32
N ASP A 41 -6.02 4.71 8.21
CA ASP A 41 -5.55 4.67 9.58
C ASP A 41 -6.20 3.52 10.37
N THR A 42 -7.50 3.26 10.14
CA THR A 42 -8.20 2.08 10.69
C THR A 42 -7.58 0.77 10.21
N LEU A 43 -7.22 0.69 8.92
CA LEU A 43 -6.60 -0.49 8.35
C LEU A 43 -5.20 -0.70 8.93
N VAL A 44 -4.38 0.36 9.01
CA VAL A 44 -3.04 0.32 9.60
C VAL A 44 -3.09 -0.07 11.08
N PHE A 45 -4.09 0.40 11.83
CA PHE A 45 -4.34 -0.03 13.20
C PHE A 45 -4.69 -1.52 13.30
N THR A 46 -5.41 -2.06 12.31
CA THR A 46 -5.84 -3.48 12.29
C THR A 46 -4.77 -4.41 11.73
N MET A 47 -3.82 -3.90 10.94
CA MET A 47 -2.75 -4.67 10.29
C MET A 47 -1.97 -5.59 11.25
N PRO A 48 -1.49 -5.15 12.43
CA PRO A 48 -0.79 -6.02 13.38
C PRO A 48 -1.58 -7.29 13.74
N LEU A 49 -2.90 -7.16 13.96
CA LEU A 49 -3.78 -8.28 14.31
C LEU A 49 -3.93 -9.25 13.12
N ILE A 50 -4.13 -8.71 11.92
CA ILE A 50 -4.25 -9.51 10.69
C ILE A 50 -2.96 -10.30 10.45
N VAL A 51 -1.81 -9.64 10.51
CA VAL A 51 -0.50 -10.25 10.28
C VAL A 51 -0.23 -11.36 11.31
N PHE A 52 -0.44 -11.07 12.60
CA PHE A 52 -0.29 -12.06 13.66
C PHE A 52 -1.18 -13.29 13.41
N SER A 53 -2.48 -13.08 13.19
CA SER A 53 -3.45 -14.17 13.01
C SER A 53 -3.13 -15.03 11.79
N LEU A 54 -2.76 -14.41 10.66
CA LEU A 54 -2.47 -15.11 9.43
C LEU A 54 -1.18 -15.94 9.53
N ILE A 55 -0.12 -15.37 10.12
CA ILE A 55 1.16 -16.07 10.28
C ILE A 55 1.02 -17.21 11.29
N PHE A 56 0.38 -16.96 12.42
CA PHE A 56 0.11 -17.98 13.41
C PHE A 56 -0.68 -19.15 12.80
N ALA A 57 -1.79 -18.86 12.11
CA ALA A 57 -2.62 -19.88 11.47
C ALA A 57 -1.85 -20.66 10.38
N CYS A 58 -1.04 -19.97 9.59
CA CYS A 58 -0.20 -20.59 8.58
C CYS A 58 0.78 -21.58 9.21
N LEU A 59 1.56 -21.16 10.22
CA LEU A 59 2.60 -21.98 10.83
C LEU A 59 2.04 -23.14 11.66
N ALA A 60 0.96 -22.91 12.40
CA ALA A 60 0.27 -23.95 13.15
C ALA A 60 -0.22 -25.10 12.24
N GLY A 61 -0.53 -24.81 10.98
CA GLY A 61 -0.90 -25.81 9.97
C GLY A 61 0.28 -26.67 9.47
N PHE A 62 1.53 -26.21 9.58
CA PHE A 62 2.70 -26.86 8.97
C PHE A 62 3.65 -27.58 9.94
N GLN A 63 3.35 -27.62 11.25
CA GLN A 63 3.95 -28.46 12.31
C GLN A 63 5.45 -28.77 12.09
N LYS A 64 5.82 -29.95 11.56
CA LYS A 64 7.22 -30.39 11.41
C LYS A 64 8.02 -29.70 10.29
N LYS A 65 7.39 -29.04 9.33
CA LYS A 65 8.06 -28.38 8.19
C LYS A 65 7.94 -26.86 8.20
N ALA A 66 7.33 -26.29 9.24
CA ALA A 66 7.19 -24.84 9.42
C ALA A 66 8.49 -24.04 9.25
N PRO A 67 9.65 -24.39 9.87
CA PRO A 67 10.86 -23.58 9.72
C PRO A 67 11.44 -23.60 8.30
N LEU A 68 11.33 -24.74 7.59
CA LEU A 68 11.78 -24.84 6.19
C LEU A 68 10.89 -23.99 5.28
N LEU A 69 9.58 -23.99 5.53
CA LEU A 69 8.62 -23.20 4.78
C LEU A 69 8.90 -21.70 4.93
N ILE A 70 9.16 -21.23 6.15
CA ILE A 70 9.53 -19.81 6.41
C ILE A 70 10.76 -19.43 5.60
N LEU A 71 11.82 -20.25 5.66
CA LEU A 71 13.06 -19.97 4.94
C LEU A 71 12.84 -19.90 3.41
N MET A 72 12.05 -20.82 2.86
CA MET A 72 11.74 -20.85 1.44
C MET A 72 10.95 -19.61 1.00
N ILE A 73 9.91 -19.22 1.76
CA ILE A 73 9.12 -18.02 1.46
C ILE A 73 10.00 -16.77 1.57
N LEU A 74 10.81 -16.67 2.62
CA LEU A 74 11.70 -15.52 2.82
C LEU A 74 12.65 -15.34 1.63
N LEU A 75 13.28 -16.44 1.18
CA LEU A 75 14.17 -16.42 0.02
C LEU A 75 13.42 -15.96 -1.24
N VAL A 76 12.25 -16.55 -1.52
CA VAL A 76 11.44 -16.18 -2.69
C VAL A 76 11.01 -14.71 -2.63
N VAL A 77 10.57 -14.21 -1.47
CA VAL A 77 10.14 -12.81 -1.29
C VAL A 77 11.31 -11.86 -1.48
N ILE A 78 12.49 -12.14 -0.91
CA ILE A 78 13.69 -11.31 -1.08
C ILE A 78 14.11 -11.27 -2.55
N CYS A 79 14.20 -12.44 -3.21
CA CYS A 79 14.56 -12.51 -4.62
C CYS A 79 13.54 -11.79 -5.51
N SER A 80 12.24 -11.99 -5.27
CA SER A 80 11.17 -11.32 -6.01
C SER A 80 11.27 -9.81 -5.85
N ASN A 81 11.36 -9.29 -4.61
CA ASN A 81 11.45 -7.86 -4.36
C ASN A 81 12.70 -7.26 -4.99
N PHE A 82 13.85 -7.94 -4.90
CA PHE A 82 15.08 -7.48 -5.53
C PHE A 82 14.92 -7.34 -7.04
N ILE A 83 14.39 -8.37 -7.72
CA ILE A 83 14.18 -8.34 -9.17
C ILE A 83 13.18 -7.23 -9.54
N PHE A 84 12.07 -7.11 -8.82
CA PHE A 84 11.06 -6.08 -9.08
C PHE A 84 11.60 -4.66 -8.91
N VAL A 85 12.40 -4.41 -7.88
CA VAL A 85 13.03 -3.09 -7.65
C VAL A 85 13.99 -2.76 -8.79
N GLN A 86 14.84 -3.71 -9.19
CA GLN A 86 15.78 -3.49 -10.29
C GLN A 86 15.07 -3.28 -11.64
N LEU A 87 14.02 -4.05 -11.92
CA LEU A 87 13.20 -3.85 -13.11
C LEU A 87 12.47 -2.50 -13.08
N GLY A 88 11.94 -2.10 -11.92
CA GLY A 88 11.29 -0.80 -11.73
C GLY A 88 12.27 0.35 -11.97
N PHE A 89 13.51 0.22 -11.49
CA PHE A 89 14.57 1.18 -11.74
C PHE A 89 14.92 1.28 -13.24
N ILE A 90 15.16 0.15 -13.90
CA ILE A 90 15.48 0.12 -15.35
C ILE A 90 14.31 0.66 -16.18
N ALA A 91 13.08 0.28 -15.85
CA ALA A 91 11.89 0.80 -16.51
C ALA A 91 11.76 2.31 -16.28
N GLY A 92 11.98 2.79 -15.05
CA GLY A 92 12.00 4.23 -14.75
C GLY A 92 13.03 4.96 -15.60
N ASP A 93 14.26 4.48 -15.63
CA ASP A 93 15.36 5.09 -16.39
C ASP A 93 15.11 5.10 -17.91
N PHE A 94 14.42 4.09 -18.44
CA PHE A 94 14.09 4.03 -19.86
C PHE A 94 12.84 4.84 -20.25
N PHE A 95 11.78 4.78 -19.44
CA PHE A 95 10.49 5.41 -19.77
C PHE A 95 10.39 6.88 -19.32
N LEU A 96 11.02 7.29 -18.22
CA LEU A 96 10.95 8.69 -17.75
C LEU A 96 11.51 9.70 -18.78
N PRO A 97 12.66 9.44 -19.44
CA PRO A 97 13.16 10.33 -20.49
C PRO A 97 12.23 10.40 -21.70
N LEU A 98 11.56 9.29 -22.05
CA LEU A 98 10.60 9.23 -23.16
C LEU A 98 9.35 10.09 -22.91
N LEU A 99 8.94 10.25 -21.64
CA LEU A 99 7.86 11.15 -21.23
C LEU A 99 8.30 12.62 -21.06
N GLY A 100 9.55 12.96 -21.40
CA GLY A 100 10.09 14.32 -21.27
C GLY A 100 10.45 14.71 -19.83
N TYR A 101 10.42 13.76 -18.89
CA TYR A 101 10.89 13.95 -17.53
C TYR A 101 12.39 13.63 -17.47
N HIS A 102 13.21 14.64 -17.77
CA HIS A 102 14.63 14.59 -17.40
C HIS A 102 14.75 14.78 -15.88
N ALA A 103 15.63 14.02 -15.23
CA ALA A 103 15.81 14.01 -13.78
C ALA A 103 16.02 15.42 -13.17
N SER A 104 16.50 16.39 -13.94
CA SER A 104 16.64 17.80 -13.52
C SER A 104 15.31 18.54 -13.31
N ASN A 105 14.27 18.24 -14.11
CA ASN A 105 13.01 18.99 -14.11
C ASN A 105 11.94 18.37 -13.19
N ALA A 106 12.13 17.10 -12.79
CA ALA A 106 11.23 16.40 -11.87
C ALA A 106 11.34 16.96 -10.44
N VAL A 107 12.56 17.31 -10.00
CA VAL A 107 12.83 17.87 -8.67
C VAL A 107 12.19 19.26 -8.51
N GLU A 108 12.21 20.07 -9.56
CA GLU A 108 11.69 21.44 -9.53
C GLU A 108 10.14 21.48 -9.54
N LYS A 109 9.47 20.53 -10.21
CA LYS A 109 8.00 20.40 -10.20
C LYS A 109 7.42 19.78 -8.92
N VAL A 110 8.20 18.98 -8.19
CA VAL A 110 7.79 18.49 -6.86
C VAL A 110 7.93 19.62 -5.82
N ALA A 111 8.88 20.53 -6.02
CA ALA A 111 9.09 21.70 -5.16
C ALA A 111 8.09 22.86 -5.40
N SER A 112 7.39 22.89 -6.54
CA SER A 112 6.30 23.84 -6.76
C SER A 112 5.09 23.43 -5.94
N ASN A 113 4.98 24.02 -4.75
CA ASN A 113 3.88 23.98 -3.78
C ASN A 113 2.48 23.98 -4.44
N LEU A 114 1.99 22.81 -4.85
CA LEU A 114 0.56 22.57 -4.88
C LEU A 114 0.10 22.52 -3.42
N PRO A 115 -0.98 23.21 -3.03
CA PRO A 115 -1.49 23.14 -1.67
C PRO A 115 -1.81 21.68 -1.36
N GLU A 116 -1.04 21.07 -0.46
CA GLU A 116 -1.33 19.73 0.03
C GLU A 116 -2.75 19.72 0.57
N LEU A 117 -3.57 18.82 0.05
CA LEU A 117 -4.96 18.71 0.43
C LEU A 117 -5.01 18.24 1.90
N GLN A 118 -5.22 19.17 2.83
CA GLN A 118 -5.27 18.84 4.25
C GLN A 118 -6.61 18.23 4.61
N SER A 119 -6.57 17.06 5.26
CA SER A 119 -7.74 16.40 5.83
C SER A 119 -8.42 17.34 6.83
N TYR A 120 -9.76 17.33 6.86
CA TYR A 120 -10.53 18.15 7.82
C TYR A 120 -10.32 17.70 9.27
N PHE A 121 -10.10 16.41 9.47
CA PHE A 121 -9.88 15.82 10.77
C PHE A 121 -8.97 14.60 10.63
N SER A 122 -8.10 14.40 11.62
CA SER A 122 -7.32 13.17 11.77
C SER A 122 -7.69 12.56 13.11
N ILE A 123 -8.04 11.28 13.09
CA ILE A 123 -8.24 10.51 14.31
C ILE A 123 -6.85 10.00 14.71
N PRO A 124 -6.27 10.44 15.84
CA PRO A 124 -5.01 9.89 16.31
C PRO A 124 -5.27 8.47 16.82
N TYR A 125 -5.08 7.48 15.96
CA TYR A 125 -5.11 6.08 16.39
C TYR A 125 -3.87 5.81 17.26
N PRO A 126 -4.03 5.21 18.45
CA PRO A 126 -2.90 4.83 19.27
C PRO A 126 -2.08 3.77 18.53
N HIS A 127 -0.77 3.98 18.46
CA HIS A 127 0.14 2.98 17.90
C HIS A 127 0.31 1.85 18.92
N VAL A 128 -0.49 0.79 18.77
CA VAL A 128 -0.48 -0.36 19.69
C VAL A 128 0.78 -1.18 19.51
N MET A 129 1.12 -1.50 18.26
CA MET A 129 2.22 -2.38 17.90
C MET A 129 2.56 -2.21 16.43
N GLY A 130 3.86 -2.28 16.09
CA GLY A 130 4.31 -2.33 14.70
C GLY A 130 3.92 -3.65 14.02
N THR A 131 3.70 -3.63 12.72
CA THR A 131 3.46 -4.85 11.93
C THR A 131 4.61 -5.84 12.03
N ASP A 132 5.84 -5.33 12.15
CA ASP A 132 7.06 -6.14 12.23
C ASP A 132 7.14 -6.91 13.55
N THR A 133 6.75 -6.30 14.66
CA THR A 133 6.75 -6.97 15.96
C THR A 133 5.60 -7.96 16.06
N ALA A 134 4.42 -7.66 15.49
CA ALA A 134 3.32 -8.61 15.39
C ALA A 134 3.68 -9.83 14.52
N LEU A 135 4.45 -9.62 13.45
CA LEU A 135 5.02 -10.68 12.62
C LEU A 135 5.95 -11.60 13.44
N LEU A 136 6.91 -11.02 14.18
CA LEU A 136 7.82 -11.80 15.02
C LEU A 136 7.06 -12.61 16.08
N ILE A 137 6.07 -12.01 16.74
CA ILE A 137 5.22 -12.71 17.71
C ILE A 137 4.40 -13.82 17.04
N GLY A 138 3.84 -13.58 15.85
CA GLY A 138 3.10 -14.61 15.11
C GLY A 138 3.99 -15.80 14.75
N VAL A 139 5.26 -15.55 14.40
CA VAL A 139 6.24 -16.60 14.13
C VAL A 139 6.60 -17.39 15.38
N THR A 140 6.88 -16.71 16.51
CA THR A 140 7.27 -17.39 17.75
C THR A 140 6.15 -18.25 18.31
N PHE A 141 4.91 -17.74 18.33
CA PHE A 141 3.74 -18.49 18.79
C PHE A 141 3.29 -19.56 17.80
N GLY A 142 3.47 -19.36 16.50
CA GLY A 142 3.04 -20.34 15.48
C GLY A 142 4.01 -21.51 15.28
N LEU A 143 5.26 -21.37 15.71
CA LEU A 143 6.28 -22.42 15.64
C LEU A 143 6.29 -23.34 16.88
N TYR A 144 5.66 -22.91 17.97
CA TYR A 144 5.51 -23.66 19.22
C TYR A 144 4.18 -24.41 19.24
#